data_AF-A0A924T9H6-F1
#
_entry.id   AF-A0A924T9H6-F1
#
_cell.length_a   1.000
_cell.length_b   1.000
_cell.length_c   1.000
_cell.angle_alpha   90.00
_cell.angle_beta   90.00
_cell.angle_gamma   90.00
#
_symmetry.space_group_name_H-M   'P 1'
#
loop_
_entity.id
_entity.type
_entity.pdbx_description
1 polymer ?
#
loop_
_entity_poly.entity_id
_entity_poly.type
_entity_poly.pdbx_seq_one_letter_code
_entity_poly.pdbx_strand_id
1 'polypeptide(L)'
;MKLLRHLFFVAFACSASLANAFTVLPADGLWGVVSEQNLAIGRAFNLEMSDKLLVVTMYTYNAQGAPTFYVGTAALNAANIAPISLSEPQGGTCLGCSPTSGFVVVTRVGKF
;
A
#
# COMPACT_ATOMS: atom_id res chain seq x y z
N MET A 1 39.28 -33.65 21.40
CA MET A 1 37.87 -34.02 21.11
C MET A 1 36.83 -33.04 21.66
N LYS A 2 37.02 -32.40 22.84
CA LYS A 2 36.06 -31.43 23.40
C LYS A 2 35.90 -30.15 22.56
N LEU A 3 37.00 -29.59 22.04
CA LEU A 3 37.00 -28.35 21.25
C LEU A 3 36.24 -28.51 19.90
N LEU A 4 36.43 -29.64 19.23
CA LEU A 4 35.74 -29.97 17.96
C LEU A 4 34.22 -30.08 18.17
N ARG A 5 33.78 -30.63 19.31
CA ARG A 5 32.36 -30.73 19.68
C ARG A 5 31.71 -29.35 19.89
N HIS A 6 32.44 -28.38 20.42
CA HIS A 6 31.93 -27.01 20.61
C HIS A 6 31.85 -26.24 19.29
N LEU A 7 32.81 -26.43 18.37
CA LEU A 7 32.77 -25.85 17.03
C LEU A 7 31.55 -26.32 16.22
N PHE A 8 31.20 -27.60 16.30
CA PHE A 8 29.99 -28.13 15.66
C PHE A 8 28.70 -27.53 16.26
N PHE A 9 28.64 -27.32 17.57
CA PHE A 9 27.47 -26.71 18.23
C PHE A 9 27.29 -25.23 17.86
N VAL A 10 28.37 -24.46 17.73
CA VAL A 10 28.30 -23.04 17.32
C VAL A 10 27.90 -22.90 15.86
N ALA A 11 28.43 -23.75 14.96
CA ALA A 11 28.05 -23.75 13.54
C ALA A 11 26.56 -24.11 13.33
N PHE A 12 26.03 -25.06 14.12
CA PHE A 12 24.61 -25.41 14.07
C PHE A 12 23.70 -24.28 14.57
N ALA A 13 24.10 -23.56 15.63
CA ALA A 13 23.34 -22.42 16.16
C ALA A 13 23.29 -21.21 15.21
N CYS A 14 24.37 -20.95 14.45
CA CYS A 14 24.39 -19.88 13.44
C CYS A 14 23.61 -20.20 12.16
N SER A 15 23.23 -21.46 11.93
CA SER A 15 22.50 -21.87 10.73
C SER A 15 20.98 -21.66 10.85
N ALA A 16 20.47 -21.38 12.05
CA ALA A 16 19.04 -21.23 12.32
C ALA A 16 18.51 -19.79 12.21
N SER A 17 19.37 -18.80 12.00
CA SER A 17 19.01 -17.37 11.97
C SER A 17 18.57 -16.86 10.59
N LEU A 18 18.50 -17.72 9.56
CA LEU A 18 17.76 -17.44 8.33
C LEU A 18 16.26 -17.73 8.54
N ALA A 19 15.69 -17.17 9.60
CA ALA A 19 14.25 -17.10 9.74
C ALA A 19 13.75 -16.21 8.59
N ASN A 20 13.06 -16.82 7.64
CA ASN A 20 12.32 -16.10 6.61
C ASN A 20 11.43 -15.08 7.33
N ALA A 21 11.73 -13.79 7.17
CA ALA A 21 10.79 -12.75 7.52
C ALA A 21 9.56 -13.01 6.66
N PHE A 22 8.52 -13.60 7.25
CA PHE A 22 7.28 -13.87 6.58
C PHE A 22 6.60 -12.53 6.34
N THR A 23 6.96 -11.87 5.25
CA THR A 23 6.23 -10.72 4.73
C THR A 23 4.91 -11.26 4.21
N VAL A 24 3.91 -11.30 5.08
CA VAL A 24 2.52 -11.48 4.67
C VAL A 24 2.19 -10.29 3.78
N LEU A 25 2.20 -10.49 2.47
CA LEU A 25 1.53 -9.56 1.59
C LEU A 25 0.03 -9.58 1.91
N PRO A 26 -0.68 -8.44 1.80
CA PRO A 26 -2.13 -8.50 1.78
C PRO A 26 -2.55 -9.52 0.72
N ALA A 27 -3.44 -10.44 1.07
CA ALA A 27 -4.07 -11.27 0.05
C ALA A 27 -4.80 -10.39 -0.96
N ASP A 28 -5.01 -10.90 -2.17
CA ASP A 28 -5.78 -10.17 -3.17
C ASP A 28 -7.18 -9.79 -2.62
N GLY A 29 -7.60 -8.57 -2.91
CA GLY A 29 -8.87 -8.01 -2.44
C GLY A 29 -8.77 -6.56 -1.96
N LEU A 30 -9.90 -6.07 -1.45
CA LEU A 30 -10.05 -4.73 -0.92
C LEU A 30 -9.84 -4.72 0.59
N TRP A 31 -8.90 -3.89 1.04
CA TRP A 31 -8.50 -3.72 2.42
C TRP A 31 -8.86 -2.31 2.89
N GLY A 32 -9.60 -2.23 3.98
CA GLY A 32 -9.96 -0.99 4.65
C GLY A 32 -9.27 -0.87 6.02
N VAL A 33 -9.33 0.32 6.61
CA VAL A 33 -8.79 0.50 7.96
C VAL A 33 -9.82 0.06 8.99
N VAL A 34 -9.47 -0.95 9.79
CA VAL A 34 -10.40 -1.57 10.77
C VAL A 34 -10.99 -0.55 11.75
N SER A 35 -10.21 0.44 12.18
CA SER A 35 -10.69 1.49 13.09
C SER A 35 -11.67 2.48 12.46
N GLU A 36 -11.87 2.45 11.14
CA GLU A 36 -12.83 3.29 10.41
C GLU A 36 -14.14 2.57 10.09
N GLN A 37 -14.30 1.33 10.58
CA GLN A 37 -15.57 0.62 10.50
C GLN A 37 -16.67 1.34 11.29
N ASN A 38 -17.93 1.04 11.00
CA ASN A 38 -19.10 1.64 11.66
C ASN A 38 -19.13 3.18 11.57
N LEU A 39 -18.79 3.73 10.40
CA LEU A 39 -18.83 5.16 10.08
C LEU A 39 -17.83 6.02 10.88
N ALA A 40 -16.81 5.42 11.49
CA ALA A 40 -15.73 6.13 12.18
C ALA A 40 -14.66 6.65 11.20
N ILE A 41 -15.09 7.31 10.12
CA ILE A 41 -14.22 7.73 9.01
C ILE A 41 -13.11 8.66 9.54
N GLY A 42 -11.86 8.35 9.20
CA GLY A 42 -10.68 9.07 9.69
C GLY A 42 -9.71 9.44 8.57
N ARG A 43 -8.85 8.48 8.18
CA ARG A 43 -7.86 8.66 7.10
C ARG A 43 -8.49 8.47 5.73
N ALA A 44 -9.62 7.75 5.66
CA ALA A 44 -10.47 7.62 4.48
C ALA A 44 -9.72 7.12 3.24
N PHE A 45 -8.93 6.04 3.38
CA PHE A 45 -8.32 5.35 2.25
C PHE A 45 -8.65 3.87 2.24
N ASN A 46 -8.56 3.27 1.06
CA ASN A 46 -8.58 1.84 0.85
C ASN A 46 -7.35 1.41 0.05
N LEU A 47 -6.97 0.15 0.24
CA LEU A 47 -5.93 -0.52 -0.52
C LEU A 47 -6.57 -1.68 -1.27
N GLU A 48 -6.27 -1.84 -2.54
CA GLU A 48 -6.66 -3.02 -3.30
C GLU A 48 -5.41 -3.73 -3.81
N MET A 49 -5.34 -5.03 -3.56
CA MET A 49 -4.26 -5.89 -4.02
C MET A 49 -4.80 -6.82 -5.10
N SER A 50 -4.12 -6.87 -6.24
CA SER A 50 -4.37 -7.86 -7.29
C SER A 50 -3.06 -8.20 -7.97
N ASP A 51 -2.63 -9.47 -7.91
CA ASP A 51 -1.41 -9.96 -8.56
C ASP A 51 -0.19 -9.04 -8.35
N LYS A 52 0.08 -8.68 -7.09
CA LYS A 52 1.16 -7.76 -6.66
C LYS A 52 1.04 -6.31 -7.15
N LEU A 53 -0.02 -5.94 -7.86
CA LEU A 53 -0.36 -4.55 -8.16
C LEU A 53 -1.16 -3.96 -7.01
N LEU A 54 -0.58 -3.00 -6.31
CA LEU A 54 -1.24 -2.27 -5.23
C LEU A 54 -1.90 -1.03 -5.82
N VAL A 55 -3.20 -0.91 -5.61
CA VAL A 55 -4.01 0.28 -5.88
C VAL A 55 -4.33 0.95 -4.55
N VAL A 56 -4.19 2.27 -4.50
CA VAL A 56 -4.56 3.09 -3.35
C VAL A 56 -5.59 4.10 -3.80
N THR A 57 -6.72 4.14 -3.10
CA THR A 57 -7.72 5.20 -3.26
C THR A 57 -7.85 5.94 -1.94
N MET A 58 -7.77 7.27 -1.97
CA MET A 58 -7.87 8.12 -0.78
C MET A 58 -8.91 9.20 -1.01
N TYR A 59 -9.89 9.31 -0.12
CA TYR A 59 -10.94 10.33 -0.13
C TYR A 59 -10.56 11.41 0.89
N THR A 60 -10.18 12.59 0.43
CA THR A 60 -9.59 13.61 1.30
C THR A 60 -9.90 15.01 0.79
N TYR A 61 -9.16 16.01 1.28
CA TYR A 61 -9.26 17.39 0.84
C TYR A 61 -7.97 17.80 0.12
N ASN A 62 -8.08 18.60 -0.93
CA ASN A 62 -6.91 19.18 -1.59
C ASN A 62 -6.30 20.32 -0.75
N ALA A 63 -5.22 20.92 -1.24
CA ALA A 63 -4.51 21.98 -0.53
C ALA A 63 -5.38 23.23 -0.23
N GLN A 64 -6.48 23.40 -0.95
CA GLN A 64 -7.46 24.47 -0.77
C GLN A 64 -8.61 24.08 0.17
N GLY A 65 -8.60 22.86 0.71
CA GLY A 65 -9.64 22.34 1.60
C GLY A 65 -10.90 21.87 0.88
N ALA A 66 -10.90 21.74 -0.45
CA ALA A 66 -12.03 21.20 -1.19
C ALA A 66 -12.00 19.66 -1.19
N PRO A 67 -13.15 18.97 -1.00
CA PRO A 67 -13.21 17.51 -1.02
C PRO A 67 -12.83 16.99 -2.40
N THR A 68 -11.98 15.98 -2.43
CA THR A 68 -11.46 15.34 -3.65
C THR A 68 -11.10 13.87 -3.35
N PHE A 69 -10.62 13.16 -4.36
CA PHE A 69 -10.04 11.84 -4.17
C PHE A 69 -8.74 11.71 -4.97
N TYR A 70 -7.83 10.90 -4.46
CA TYR A 70 -6.57 10.58 -5.11
C TYR A 70 -6.50 9.09 -5.38
N VAL A 71 -5.93 8.74 -6.53
CA VAL A 71 -5.66 7.35 -6.91
C VAL A 71 -4.19 7.19 -7.27
N GLY A 72 -3.61 6.04 -6.91
CA GLY A 72 -2.27 5.68 -7.33
C GLY A 72 -2.14 4.17 -7.42
N THR A 73 -1.24 3.72 -8.31
CA THR A 73 -0.94 2.30 -8.47
C THR A 73 0.56 2.08 -8.54
N ALA A 74 1.03 0.97 -7.99
CA ALA A 74 2.40 0.49 -8.19
C ALA A 74 2.49 -1.02 -7.95
N ALA A 75 3.39 -1.67 -8.68
CA ALA A 75 3.74 -3.06 -8.41
C ALA A 75 4.65 -3.15 -7.17
N LEU A 76 4.43 -4.17 -6.36
CA LEU A 76 5.33 -4.51 -5.26
C LEU A 76 6.66 -5.01 -5.82
N ASN A 77 7.76 -4.51 -5.28
CA ASN A 77 9.10 -5.01 -5.59
C ASN A 77 9.40 -6.32 -4.85
N ALA A 78 10.59 -6.89 -5.05
CA ALA A 78 11.04 -8.12 -4.38
C ALA A 78 11.10 -8.02 -2.84
N ALA A 79 11.13 -6.80 -2.29
CA ALA A 79 11.10 -6.51 -0.86
C ALA A 79 9.69 -6.14 -0.36
N ASN A 80 8.65 -6.33 -1.18
CA ASN A 80 7.25 -6.00 -0.85
C ASN A 80 7.01 -4.51 -0.57
N ILE A 81 7.74 -3.65 -1.29
CA ILE A 81 7.61 -2.20 -1.21
C ILE A 81 7.06 -1.68 -2.55
N ALA A 82 6.09 -0.77 -2.48
CA ALA A 82 5.48 -0.10 -3.63
C ALA A 82 5.56 1.43 -3.45
N PRO A 83 6.49 2.14 -4.13
CA PRO A 83 6.50 3.60 -4.12
C PRO A 83 5.37 4.13 -5.01
N ILE A 84 4.30 4.61 -4.40
CA ILE A 84 3.09 5.05 -5.10
C ILE A 84 3.05 6.57 -5.20
N SER A 85 2.87 7.08 -6.41
CA SER A 85 2.52 8.48 -6.65
C SER A 85 1.01 8.61 -6.72
N LEU A 86 0.44 9.44 -5.85
CA LEU A 86 -0.99 9.72 -5.81
C LEU A 86 -1.34 10.83 -6.77
N SER A 87 -2.41 10.65 -7.53
CA SER A 87 -2.83 11.58 -8.56
C SER A 87 -4.28 11.98 -8.38
N GLU A 88 -4.56 13.27 -8.54
CA GLU A 88 -5.90 13.82 -8.42
C GLU A 88 -6.61 13.76 -9.79
N PRO A 89 -7.76 13.11 -9.90
CA PRO A 89 -8.55 13.14 -11.12
C PRO A 89 -9.13 14.55 -11.36
N GLN A 90 -9.08 15.00 -12.60
CA GLN A 90 -9.61 16.29 -13.05
C GLN A 90 -10.65 16.08 -14.14
N GLY A 91 -11.73 16.86 -14.06
CA GLY A 91 -12.90 16.69 -14.93
C GLY A 91 -13.69 15.42 -14.58
N GLY A 92 -14.18 14.73 -15.61
CA GLY A 92 -14.93 13.49 -15.47
C GLY A 92 -16.42 13.70 -15.23
N THR A 93 -17.13 12.58 -15.13
CA THR A 93 -18.59 12.53 -15.11
C THR A 93 -19.11 12.58 -13.68
N CYS A 94 -19.92 13.59 -13.37
CA CYS A 94 -20.67 13.63 -12.12
C CYS A 94 -21.74 12.52 -12.06
N LEU A 95 -22.12 12.11 -10.84
CA LEU A 95 -23.18 11.12 -10.64
C LEU A 95 -24.49 11.62 -11.28
N GLY A 96 -25.04 10.84 -12.21
CA GLY A 96 -26.28 11.15 -12.94
C GLY A 96 -26.11 12.08 -14.15
N CYS A 97 -24.89 12.50 -14.47
CA CYS A 97 -24.61 13.38 -15.60
C CYS A 97 -24.35 12.62 -16.90
N SER A 98 -24.43 13.32 -18.04
CA SER A 98 -23.96 12.76 -19.32
C SER A 98 -22.45 12.50 -19.26
N PRO A 99 -21.96 11.39 -19.86
CA PRO A 99 -20.53 11.06 -19.84
C PRO A 99 -19.67 12.18 -20.41
N THR A 100 -18.65 12.56 -19.66
CA THR A 100 -17.61 13.51 -20.03
C THR A 100 -16.24 12.94 -19.70
N SER A 101 -15.23 13.35 -20.46
CA SER A 101 -13.85 12.91 -20.26
C SER A 101 -13.26 13.50 -18.99
N GLY A 102 -12.33 12.75 -18.41
CA GLY A 102 -11.48 13.20 -17.32
C GLY A 102 -10.04 12.76 -17.57
N PHE A 103 -9.13 13.27 -16.78
CA PHE A 103 -7.72 12.88 -16.79
C PHE A 103 -7.17 12.87 -15.37
N VAL A 104 -6.03 12.23 -15.20
CA VAL A 104 -5.39 12.09 -13.89
C VAL A 104 -4.17 13.03 -13.87
N VAL A 105 -4.15 13.98 -12.94
CA VAL A 105 -3.01 14.87 -12.73
C VAL A 105 -2.08 14.24 -11.71
N VAL A 106 -0.84 13.97 -12.12
CA VAL A 106 0.19 13.47 -11.21
C VAL A 106 0.54 14.57 -10.22
N THR A 107 -0.10 14.53 -9.06
CA THR A 107 0.24 15.40 -7.94
C THR A 107 1.45 14.77 -7.25
N ARG A 108 2.61 15.44 -7.25
CA ARG A 108 3.67 15.05 -6.31
C ARG A 108 3.21 15.43 -4.90
N VAL A 109 2.40 14.57 -4.29
CA VAL A 109 2.10 14.66 -2.86
C VAL A 109 3.45 14.53 -2.17
N GLY A 110 3.82 15.58 -1.41
CA GLY A 110 5.10 15.65 -0.71
C GLY A 110 5.35 14.37 0.09
N LYS A 111 6.62 13.96 0.19
CA LYS A 111 7.03 12.75 0.91
C LYS A 111 6.31 12.66 2.26
N PHE A 112 5.56 11.59 2.47
CA PHE A 112 5.11 11.17 3.79
C PHE A 112 6.29 10.64 4.60
#